data_AF-A0A392PKD5-F1
#
_entry.id   AF-A0A392PKD5-F1
#
_cell.length_a   1.000
_cell.length_b   1.000
_cell.length_c   1.000
_cell.angle_alpha   90.00
_cell.angle_beta   90.00
_cell.angle_gamma   90.00
#
_symmetry.space_group_name_H-M   'P 1'
#
loop_
_entity.id
_entity.type
_entity.pdbx_description
1 polymer ?
#
loop_
_entity_poly.entity_id
_entity_poly.type
_entity_poly.pdbx_seq_one_letter_code
_entity_poly.pdbx_strand_id
1 'polypeptide(L)' 'QVVANCRALANRLTEHGYKLVSGGSDNHLVLVDLRPSGIDGARAEKILDMASITLNKNSVPGE' A
#
# COMPACT_ATOMS: atom_id res chain seq x y z
N GLN A 1 1.07 -2.36 -19.67
CA GLN A 1 -0.12 -2.20 -18.81
C GLN A 1 0.19 -2.27 -17.32
N VAL A 2 0.86 -3.32 -16.82
CA VAL A 2 1.09 -3.54 -15.36
C VAL A 2 1.71 -2.34 -14.66
N VAL A 3 2.86 -1.84 -15.13
CA VAL A 3 3.55 -0.68 -14.53
C VAL A 3 2.70 0.59 -14.58
N ALA A 4 1.96 0.80 -15.68
CA ALA A 4 1.06 1.95 -15.82
C ALA A 4 -0.09 1.90 -14.79
N ASN A 5 -0.68 0.72 -14.57
CA ASN A 5 -1.70 0.52 -13.54
C ASN A 5 -1.13 0.72 -12.13
N CYS A 6 0.08 0.22 -11.87
CA CYS A 6 0.76 0.39 -10.59
C CYS A 6 1.02 1.86 -10.27
N ARG A 7 1.48 2.64 -11.26
CA ARG A 7 1.64 4.11 -11.15
C ARG A 7 0.32 4.82 -10.88
N ALA A 8 -0.75 4.43 -11.58
CA ALA A 8 -2.08 5.00 -11.34
C ALA A 8 -2.59 4.70 -9.91
N LEU A 9 -2.40 3.47 -9.43
CA LEU A 9 -2.74 3.08 -8.05
C LEU A 9 -1.93 3.87 -7.02
N ALA A 10 -0.61 4.00 -7.23
CA ALA A 10 0.28 4.77 -6.38
C ALA A 10 -0.19 6.22 -6.24
N ASN A 11 -0.49 6.88 -7.36
CA ASN A 11 -0.95 8.26 -7.38
C ASN A 11 -2.26 8.42 -6.61
N ARG A 12 -3.24 7.53 -6.83
CA ARG A 12 -4.52 7.57 -6.11
C ARG A 12 -4.34 7.36 -4.60
N LEU A 13 -3.46 6.45 -4.18
CA LEU A 13 -3.18 6.24 -2.75
C LEU A 13 -2.55 7.50 -2.11
N THR A 14 -1.60 8.13 -2.79
CA THR A 14 -0.98 9.38 -2.32
C THR A 14 -1.99 10.53 -2.25
N GLU A 15 -2.87 10.68 -3.24
CA GLU A 15 -3.97 11.67 -3.22
C GLU A 15 -4.93 11.46 -2.05
N HIS A 16 -5.13 10.22 -1.61
CA HIS A 16 -5.92 9.86 -0.42
C HIS A 16 -5.14 10.00 0.89
N GLY A 17 -3.91 10.51 0.86
CA GLY A 17 -3.10 10.77 2.05
C GLY A 17 -2.29 9.58 2.57
N TYR A 18 -2.23 8.46 1.83
CA TYR A 18 -1.38 7.34 2.21
C TYR A 18 0.08 7.61 1.86
N LYS A 19 0.98 7.24 2.78
CA LYS A 19 2.41 7.36 2.57
C LYS A 19 2.96 6.11 1.86
N LEU A 20 3.56 6.29 0.69
CA LEU A 20 4.30 5.22 0.01
C LEU A 20 5.76 5.26 0.41
N VAL A 21 6.39 4.11 0.64
CA VAL A 21 7.78 4.02 1.14
C VAL A 21 8.78 4.74 0.22
N SER A 22 8.61 4.62 -1.09
CA SER A 22 9.44 5.29 -2.11
C SER A 22 8.75 6.50 -2.76
N GLY A 23 7.56 6.90 -2.29
CA GLY A 23 6.76 7.96 -2.91
C GLY A 23 6.10 7.59 -4.25
N GLY A 24 6.26 6.35 -4.73
CA GLY A 24 5.71 5.86 -5.99
C GLY A 24 6.19 4.45 -6.32
N SER A 25 6.00 4.03 -7.58
CA SER A 25 6.52 2.74 -8.08
C SER A 25 6.88 2.81 -9.57
N ASP A 26 7.98 2.15 -9.93
CA ASP A 26 8.44 1.95 -11.30
C ASP A 26 8.30 0.50 -11.77
N ASN A 27 7.67 -0.36 -10.96
CA ASN A 27 7.48 -1.77 -11.27
C ASN A 27 6.01 -2.19 -11.08
N HIS A 28 5.77 -3.40 -10.58
CA HIS A 28 4.45 -4.02 -10.47
C HIS A 28 3.84 -3.97 -9.08
N LEU A 29 4.50 -3.39 -8.08
CA LEU A 29 4.02 -3.33 -6.70
C LEU A 29 4.23 -1.95 -6.05
N VAL A 30 3.48 -1.66 -5.00
CA VAL A 30 3.65 -0.49 -4.13
C VAL A 30 3.73 -0.95 -2.68
N LEU A 31 4.49 -0.23 -1.86
CA LEU A 31 4.58 -0.47 -0.42
C LEU A 31 4.01 0.74 0.32
N VAL A 32 2.92 0.51 1.07
CA VAL A 32 2.20 1.54 1.82
C VAL A 32 2.61 1.48 3.29
N ASP A 33 3.06 2.62 3.82
CA ASP A 33 3.37 2.81 5.24
C ASP A 33 2.07 3.19 5.97
N LEU A 34 1.58 2.28 6.81
CA LEU A 34 0.33 2.43 7.56
C LEU A 34 0.53 3.06 8.95
N ARG A 35 1.78 3.30 9.38
CA ARG A 35 2.08 3.94 10.68
C ARG A 35 1.40 5.30 10.86
N PRO A 36 1.35 6.20 9.83
CA PRO A 36 0.64 7.47 9.94
C PRO A 36 -0.86 7.31 10.19
N SER A 37 -1.44 6.20 9.76
CA SER A 37 -2.86 5.88 9.95
C SER A 37 -3.15 5.19 11.29
N GLY A 38 -2.12 4.88 12.09
CA GLY A 38 -2.27 4.22 13.40
C GLY A 38 -2.77 2.78 13.34
N ILE A 39 -2.66 2.12 12.18
CA ILE A 39 -3.07 0.72 11.98
C ILE A 39 -1.86 -0.13 11.60
N ASP A 40 -1.84 -1.38 12.07
CA ASP A 40 -0.84 -2.36 11.69
C ASP A 40 -1.22 -3.07 10.37
N GLY A 41 -0.20 -3.60 9.68
CA GLY A 41 -0.40 -4.30 8.41
C GLY A 41 -1.22 -5.59 8.51
N ALA A 42 -1.15 -6.31 9.63
CA ALA A 42 -1.89 -7.56 9.82
C ALA A 42 -3.40 -7.32 9.97
N ARG A 43 -3.78 -6.25 10.66
CA ARG A 43 -5.16 -5.80 10.84
C ARG A 43 -5.73 -5.28 9.53
N ALA A 44 -4.95 -4.49 8.79
CA ALA A 44 -5.36 -4.00 7.47
C ALA A 44 -5.58 -5.16 6.49
N GLU A 45 -4.65 -6.11 6.42
CA GLU A 45 -4.77 -7.32 5.59
C GLU A 45 -6.05 -8.09 5.91
N LYS A 46 -6.31 -8.37 7.20
CA LYS A 46 -7.51 -9.13 7.61
C LYS A 46 -8.82 -8.43 7.26
N ILE A 47 -8.91 -7.11 7.44
CA ILE A 47 -10.12 -6.34 7.13
C ILE A 47 -10.37 -6.33 5.62
N LEU A 48 -9.31 -6.17 4.83
CA LEU A 48 -9.42 -6.13 3.37
C LEU A 48 -9.72 -7.52 2.79
N ASP A 49 -9.19 -8.58 3.38
CA ASP A 49 -9.51 -9.96 3.00
C ASP A 49 -10.99 -10.28 3.24
N MET A 50 -11.58 -9.80 4.34
CA MET A 50 -13.03 -9.87 4.57
C MET A 50 -13.86 -9.12 3.50
N ALA A 51 -13.27 -8.11 2.86
CA ALA A 51 -13.87 -7.39 1.73
C ALA A 51 -13.48 -7.99 0.36
N SER A 52 -12.92 -9.21 0.33
CA SER A 52 -12.43 -9.88 -0.88
C SER A 52 -11.28 -9.15 -1.60
N ILE A 53 -10.48 -8.39 -0.84
CA ILE A 53 -9.26 -7.74 -1.31
C ILE A 53 -8.06 -8.38 -0.59
N THR A 54 -7.41 -9.32 -1.27
CA THR A 54 -6.24 -10.00 -0.72
C THR A 54 -4.98 -9.16 -0.88
N LEU A 55 -4.30 -8.91 0.24
CA LEU A 55 -3.00 -8.21 0.32
C LEU A 55 -2.00 -9.05 1.11
N ASN A 56 -0.78 -8.54 1.26
CA ASN A 56 0.25 -9.15 2.08
C ASN A 56 0.94 -8.09 2.96
N LYS A 57 1.00 -8.32 4.26
CA LYS A 57 1.76 -7.49 5.21
C LYS A 57 3.25 -7.61 4.93
N ASN A 58 3.93 -6.47 4.96
CA ASN A 58 5.37 -6.36 4.71
C ASN A 58 6.00 -5.39 5.71
N SER A 59 7.24 -5.68 6.12
CA SER A 59 8.03 -4.75 6.92
C SER A 59 8.38 -3.52 6.10
N VAL A 60 8.31 -2.36 6.74
CA VAL A 60 8.71 -1.07 6.14
C VAL A 60 10.01 -0.57 6.78
N PRO A 61 10.80 0.28 6.11
CA PRO A 61 12.01 0.83 6.70
C PRO A 61 11.74 1.50 8.06
N GLY A 62 12.55 1.11 9.06
CA GLY A 62 12.44 1.58 10.44
C GLY A 62 11.44 0.83 11.31
N GLU A 63 10.95 -0.34 10.88
CA GLU A 63 10.55 -1.41 11.81
C GLU A 63 11.77 -2.15 12.39
#